data_AF-A0AA43D4D1-F1
#
_entry.id   AF-A0AA43D4D1-F1
#
_cell.length_a   1.000
_cell.length_b   1.000
_cell.length_c   1.000
_cell.angle_alpha   90.00
_cell.angle_beta   90.00
_cell.angle_gamma   90.00
#
_symmetry.space_group_name_H-M   'P 1'
#
loop_
_entity.id
_entity.type
_entity.pdbx_description
1 polymer ?
#
loop_
_entity_poly.entity_id
_entity_poly.type
_entity_poly.pdbx_seq_one_letter_code
_entity_poly.pdbx_strand_id
1 'polypeptide(L)'
;MLKTCVAFFLSVTFSQINAQSKTTTDLPTLFLEGVISTNLNERDMAISPDGQDMYYTLLGNQNVFSTIIHREKLSNNKWSAPTVASFSGNYGDLEPAFSPDGKKLFFSSNRPITGNEPKDYDIWVTENINGNWSEPKNLGVNINTKANEFYPSVAANGNLYFTAEYDKGPGKEDIYVSRWINGSFTKSAALDSAINSDFWEFNAFVSPDETFIIFTSYGRKDDMGGGDLYLSVKDAKNQWQPAQNLVLINSTKLDYCPFVTADLKTLYFTSKRHNLPSSYAKDVTFEELVRAYNGASNGSDDIYEINFEKVLESSRK
;
A
#
# COMPACT_ATOMS: atom_id res chain seq x y z
N MET A 1 49.37 66.19 2.73
CA MET A 1 49.16 64.73 2.55
C MET A 1 47.90 64.34 3.30
N LEU A 2 46.78 64.15 2.60
CA LEU A 2 45.55 63.62 3.20
C LEU A 2 45.09 62.47 2.31
N LYS A 3 45.20 61.23 2.81
CA LYS A 3 44.81 60.02 2.09
C LYS A 3 43.35 59.69 2.44
N THR A 4 42.52 59.67 1.42
CA THR A 4 41.14 59.16 1.47
C THR A 4 41.18 57.64 1.55
N CYS A 5 40.59 57.05 2.58
CA CYS A 5 40.34 55.60 2.67
C CYS A 5 38.85 55.33 2.54
N VAL A 6 38.48 54.62 1.47
CA VAL A 6 37.14 54.05 1.23
C VAL A 6 37.09 52.71 1.96
N ALA A 7 36.10 52.51 2.83
CA ALA A 7 35.81 51.22 3.45
C ALA A 7 34.58 50.59 2.80
N PHE A 8 34.77 49.46 2.13
CA PHE A 8 33.69 48.58 1.66
C PHE A 8 33.21 47.71 2.83
N PHE A 9 31.93 47.75 3.16
CA PHE A 9 31.30 46.76 4.04
C PHE A 9 30.85 45.55 3.21
N LEU A 10 31.53 44.41 3.39
CA LEU A 10 31.00 43.10 2.97
C LEU A 10 30.05 42.59 4.05
N SER A 11 28.75 42.53 3.75
CA SER A 11 27.78 41.79 4.55
C SER A 11 27.81 40.32 4.12
N VAL A 12 28.37 39.44 4.96
CA VAL A 12 28.24 37.99 4.79
C VAL A 12 26.97 37.57 5.52
N THR A 13 25.92 37.22 4.79
CA THR A 13 24.73 36.58 5.36
C THR A 13 24.97 35.07 5.43
N PHE A 14 25.10 34.52 6.64
CA PHE A 14 25.02 33.09 6.87
C PHE A 14 23.55 32.66 6.80
N SER A 15 23.15 31.96 5.74
CA SER A 15 21.91 31.18 5.73
C SER A 15 22.16 29.86 6.46
N GLN A 16 21.56 29.70 7.64
CA GLN A 16 21.50 28.40 8.30
C GLN A 16 20.50 27.51 7.54
N ILE A 17 21.01 26.51 6.83
CA ILE A 17 20.21 25.40 6.33
C ILE A 17 19.90 24.51 7.54
N ASN A 18 18.70 24.62 8.09
CA ASN A 18 18.15 23.61 8.99
C ASN A 18 17.69 22.43 8.13
N ALA A 19 18.59 21.46 7.91
CA ALA A 19 18.18 20.12 7.54
C ALA A 19 17.59 19.47 8.80
N GLN A 20 16.25 19.46 8.91
CA GLN A 20 15.57 18.60 9.89
C GLN A 20 15.88 17.15 9.51
N SER A 21 16.80 16.52 10.23
CA SER A 21 16.92 15.06 10.20
C SER A 21 15.63 14.51 10.79
N LYS A 22 14.77 13.92 9.95
CA LYS A 22 13.66 13.08 10.42
C LYS A 22 14.28 12.02 11.32
N THR A 23 14.09 12.11 12.64
CA THR A 23 14.44 11.03 13.55
C THR A 23 13.57 9.85 13.15
N THR A 24 14.16 8.86 12.49
CA THR A 24 13.50 7.60 12.19
C THR A 24 13.15 6.95 13.52
N THR A 25 11.87 7.03 13.89
CA THR A 25 11.33 6.32 15.04
C THR A 25 11.35 4.83 14.75
N ASP A 26 11.62 4.01 15.76
CA ASP A 26 11.57 2.54 15.64
C ASP A 26 10.13 2.00 15.53
N LEU A 27 9.13 2.88 15.59
CA LEU A 27 7.70 2.56 15.53
C LEU A 27 7.06 3.14 14.26
N PRO A 28 5.92 2.56 13.80
CA PRO A 28 5.17 3.09 12.67
C PRO A 28 4.74 4.55 12.88
N THR A 29 4.80 5.35 11.83
CA THR A 29 4.36 6.76 11.82
C THR A 29 3.45 7.04 10.64
N LEU A 30 2.56 8.03 10.77
CA LEU A 30 1.71 8.45 9.66
C LEU A 30 2.57 8.91 8.46
N PHE A 31 2.28 8.36 7.30
CA PHE A 31 2.95 8.76 6.07
C PHE A 31 2.36 10.08 5.56
N LEU A 32 3.15 11.15 5.64
CA LEU A 32 2.78 12.48 5.14
C LEU A 32 1.42 12.96 5.69
N GLU A 33 1.30 13.00 7.02
CA GLU A 33 0.12 13.51 7.73
C GLU A 33 -0.36 14.86 7.17
N GLY A 34 -1.67 14.96 6.91
CA GLY A 34 -2.31 16.14 6.34
C GLY A 34 -2.09 16.33 4.83
N VAL A 35 -1.31 15.45 4.19
CA VAL A 35 -1.08 15.45 2.73
C VAL A 35 -1.62 14.17 2.10
N ILE A 36 -1.34 13.00 2.69
CA ILE A 36 -1.83 11.68 2.25
C ILE A 36 -2.69 11.05 3.33
N SER A 37 -2.17 10.89 4.55
CA SER A 37 -2.99 10.45 5.67
C SER A 37 -3.78 11.66 6.19
N THR A 38 -5.04 11.75 5.79
CA THR A 38 -5.92 12.88 6.08
C THR A 38 -7.16 12.41 6.85
N ASN A 39 -8.27 13.15 6.79
CA ASN A 39 -9.53 12.73 7.39
C ASN A 39 -10.38 11.83 6.47
N LEU A 40 -9.86 11.48 5.30
CA LEU A 40 -10.52 10.62 4.33
C LEU A 40 -10.13 9.15 4.58
N ASN A 41 -10.51 8.26 3.67
CA ASN A 41 -10.11 6.85 3.72
C ASN A 41 -9.06 6.60 2.63
N GLU A 42 -7.82 6.94 2.93
CA GLU A 42 -6.65 6.66 2.09
C GLU A 42 -6.05 5.31 2.47
N ARG A 43 -6.15 4.34 1.57
CA ARG A 43 -5.66 2.98 1.78
C ARG A 43 -4.88 2.51 0.58
N ASP A 44 -4.08 1.47 0.80
CA ASP A 44 -3.20 0.85 -0.18
C ASP A 44 -2.31 1.84 -0.94
N MET A 45 -1.14 1.41 -1.39
CA MET A 45 -0.34 2.27 -2.23
C MET A 45 0.70 1.50 -3.02
N ALA A 46 1.16 2.15 -4.09
CA ALA A 46 2.37 1.78 -4.78
C ALA A 46 3.16 3.02 -5.17
N ILE A 47 4.47 2.93 -5.03
CA ILE A 47 5.43 3.92 -5.54
C ILE A 47 6.16 3.26 -6.72
N SER A 48 6.34 4.00 -7.81
CA SER A 48 7.08 3.51 -8.98
C SER A 48 8.51 3.11 -8.58
N PRO A 49 9.14 2.15 -9.27
CA PRO A 49 10.50 1.71 -8.93
C PRO A 49 11.56 2.82 -8.95
N ASP A 50 11.35 3.88 -9.75
CA ASP A 50 12.21 5.07 -9.81
C ASP A 50 11.85 6.15 -8.77
N GLY A 51 10.79 5.92 -7.98
CA GLY A 51 10.33 6.78 -6.90
C GLY A 51 9.70 8.09 -7.35
N GLN A 52 9.31 8.22 -8.63
CA GLN A 52 8.75 9.45 -9.20
C GLN A 52 7.22 9.52 -9.12
N ASP A 53 6.53 8.38 -9.15
CA ASP A 53 5.08 8.31 -9.13
C ASP A 53 4.58 7.56 -7.91
N MET A 54 3.48 8.03 -7.35
CA MET A 54 2.75 7.37 -6.27
C MET A 54 1.29 7.24 -6.63
N TYR A 55 0.75 6.05 -6.41
CA TYR A 55 -0.66 5.73 -6.55
C TYR A 55 -1.20 5.18 -5.23
N TYR A 56 -2.42 5.56 -4.86
CA TYR A 56 -3.13 5.05 -3.68
C TYR A 56 -4.63 5.07 -3.91
N THR A 57 -5.38 4.26 -3.18
CA THR A 57 -6.85 4.27 -3.26
C THR A 57 -7.43 5.30 -2.31
N LEU A 58 -8.37 6.08 -2.82
CA LEU A 58 -9.29 6.88 -2.02
C LEU A 58 -10.66 6.20 -1.97
N LEU A 59 -11.12 5.84 -0.78
CA LEU A 59 -12.46 5.31 -0.54
C LEU A 59 -13.43 6.40 -0.06
N GLY A 60 -14.61 6.41 -0.66
CA GLY A 60 -15.75 7.15 -0.12
C GLY A 60 -16.27 6.51 1.16
N ASN A 61 -16.82 7.32 2.06
CA ASN A 61 -17.45 6.83 3.29
C ASN A 61 -18.49 5.74 2.99
N GLN A 62 -18.53 4.67 3.79
CA GLN A 62 -19.37 3.49 3.55
C GLN A 62 -19.12 2.82 2.19
N ASN A 63 -17.91 2.98 1.64
CA ASN A 63 -17.47 2.39 0.37
C ASN A 63 -18.34 2.79 -0.83
N VAL A 64 -18.95 3.98 -0.81
CA VAL A 64 -19.84 4.45 -1.89
C VAL A 64 -19.12 4.70 -3.22
N PHE A 65 -17.80 4.88 -3.17
CA PHE A 65 -16.93 4.88 -4.34
C PHE A 65 -15.54 4.41 -3.95
N SER A 66 -14.76 4.00 -4.95
CA SER A 66 -13.32 3.83 -4.86
C SER A 66 -12.65 4.38 -6.10
N THR A 67 -11.49 5.00 -5.93
CA THR A 67 -10.75 5.61 -7.05
C THR A 67 -9.27 5.60 -6.73
N ILE A 68 -8.46 5.35 -7.77
CA ILE A 68 -7.02 5.42 -7.65
C ILE A 68 -6.57 6.86 -7.90
N ILE A 69 -5.89 7.42 -6.91
CA ILE A 69 -5.29 8.75 -6.93
C ILE A 69 -3.82 8.63 -7.32
N HIS A 70 -3.35 9.58 -8.12
CA HIS A 70 -1.97 9.73 -8.57
C HIS A 70 -1.36 11.00 -8.01
N ARG A 71 -0.07 10.92 -7.67
CA ARG A 71 0.80 12.06 -7.38
C ARG A 71 2.18 11.85 -8.00
N GLU A 72 2.75 12.93 -8.50
CA GLU A 72 4.10 12.99 -9.04
C GLU A 72 5.04 13.65 -8.03
N LYS A 73 6.29 13.19 -7.98
CA LYS A 73 7.35 13.79 -7.20
C LYS A 73 7.93 15.00 -7.92
N LEU A 74 7.76 16.16 -7.33
CA LEU A 74 8.25 17.44 -7.85
C LEU A 74 9.77 17.59 -7.65
N SER A 75 10.38 18.51 -8.40
CA SER A 75 11.83 18.81 -8.34
C SER A 75 12.34 19.24 -6.96
N ASN A 76 11.45 19.68 -6.07
CA ASN A 76 11.76 20.02 -4.68
C ASN A 76 11.57 18.84 -3.70
N ASN A 77 11.44 17.61 -4.21
CA ASN A 77 11.17 16.36 -3.47
C ASN A 77 9.83 16.31 -2.72
N LYS A 78 8.88 17.20 -3.02
CA LYS A 78 7.50 17.11 -2.51
C LYS A 78 6.59 16.40 -3.51
N TRP A 79 5.53 15.79 -3.03
CA TRP A 79 4.47 15.25 -3.90
C TRP A 79 3.56 16.37 -4.41
N SER A 80 3.06 16.20 -5.63
CA SER A 80 2.08 17.09 -6.25
C SER A 80 0.73 17.08 -5.51
N ALA A 81 -0.15 18.00 -5.90
CA ALA A 81 -1.57 17.88 -5.58
C ALA A 81 -2.13 16.55 -6.14
N PRO A 82 -3.14 15.94 -5.50
CA PRO A 82 -3.72 14.68 -5.96
C PRO A 82 -4.50 14.89 -7.26
N THR A 83 -4.36 13.96 -8.19
CA THR A 83 -5.20 13.85 -9.39
C THR A 83 -5.75 12.43 -9.50
N VAL A 84 -6.93 12.25 -10.11
CA VAL A 84 -7.39 10.89 -10.44
C VAL A 84 -6.43 10.28 -11.46
N ALA A 85 -6.02 9.04 -11.25
CA ALA A 85 -5.15 8.32 -12.19
C ALA A 85 -5.83 8.23 -13.57
N SER A 86 -5.07 8.38 -14.65
CA SER A 86 -5.63 8.47 -16.01
C SER A 86 -6.42 7.23 -16.47
N PHE A 87 -6.22 6.09 -15.80
CA PHE A 87 -6.91 4.82 -16.04
C PHE A 87 -8.06 4.53 -15.06
N SER A 88 -8.37 5.47 -14.15
CA SER A 88 -9.35 5.32 -13.07
C SER A 88 -10.46 6.40 -13.11
N GLY A 89 -11.49 6.25 -12.27
CA GLY A 89 -12.52 7.27 -12.00
C GLY A 89 -13.90 6.98 -12.59
N ASN A 90 -14.03 5.93 -13.40
CA ASN A 90 -15.31 5.53 -14.01
C ASN A 90 -15.94 4.30 -13.35
N TYR A 91 -15.18 3.60 -12.52
CA TYR A 91 -15.54 2.33 -11.88
C TYR A 91 -14.96 2.32 -10.46
N GLY A 92 -15.33 1.30 -9.68
CA GLY A 92 -14.62 1.03 -8.44
C GLY A 92 -13.24 0.48 -8.78
N ASP A 93 -12.21 1.28 -8.57
CA ASP A 93 -10.81 0.93 -8.82
C ASP A 93 -10.02 1.00 -7.52
N LEU A 94 -9.19 -0.02 -7.27
CA LEU A 94 -8.53 -0.27 -6.00
C LEU A 94 -7.11 -0.81 -6.20
N GLU A 95 -6.28 -0.66 -5.17
CA GLU A 95 -5.10 -1.50 -4.93
C GLU A 95 -4.09 -1.52 -6.10
N PRO A 96 -3.52 -0.34 -6.44
CA PRO A 96 -2.52 -0.24 -7.49
C PRO A 96 -1.24 -0.98 -7.10
N ALA A 97 -0.60 -1.64 -8.07
CA ALA A 97 0.67 -2.34 -7.90
C ALA A 97 1.53 -2.27 -9.16
N PHE A 98 2.74 -1.74 -9.03
CA PHE A 98 3.70 -1.71 -10.14
C PHE A 98 4.29 -3.09 -10.42
N SER A 99 4.56 -3.38 -11.71
CA SER A 99 5.58 -4.38 -12.05
C SER A 99 6.95 -3.91 -11.56
N PRO A 100 7.88 -4.83 -11.23
CA PRO A 100 9.21 -4.45 -10.74
C PRO A 100 10.03 -3.58 -11.68
N ASP A 101 9.74 -3.63 -12.99
CA ASP A 101 10.38 -2.79 -14.00
C ASP A 101 9.67 -1.44 -14.25
N GLY A 102 8.56 -1.18 -13.55
CA GLY A 102 7.77 0.06 -13.64
C GLY A 102 6.97 0.22 -14.93
N LYS A 103 7.03 -0.75 -15.85
CA LYS A 103 6.37 -0.64 -17.17
C LYS A 103 4.89 -0.98 -17.15
N LYS A 104 4.42 -1.62 -16.09
CA LYS A 104 3.02 -2.02 -15.92
C LYS A 104 2.52 -1.61 -14.55
N LEU A 105 1.23 -1.30 -14.48
CA LEU A 105 0.52 -1.13 -13.24
C LEU A 105 -0.71 -2.02 -13.26
N PHE A 106 -0.81 -2.86 -12.24
CA PHE A 106 -1.89 -3.78 -11.97
C PHE A 106 -2.81 -3.16 -10.93
N PHE A 107 -4.10 -3.45 -11.00
CA PHE A 107 -5.07 -2.94 -10.03
C PHE A 107 -6.33 -3.80 -10.06
N SER A 108 -7.10 -3.77 -8.97
CA SER A 108 -8.42 -4.42 -8.92
C SER A 108 -9.51 -3.45 -9.39
N SER A 109 -10.46 -3.92 -10.18
CA SER A 109 -11.54 -3.10 -10.70
C SER A 109 -12.81 -3.88 -10.98
N ASN A 110 -13.95 -3.29 -10.65
CA ASN A 110 -15.27 -3.83 -10.98
C ASN A 110 -15.76 -3.45 -12.39
N ARG A 111 -14.88 -2.92 -13.23
CA ARG A 111 -15.22 -2.54 -14.61
C ARG A 111 -15.63 -3.77 -15.45
N PRO A 112 -16.62 -3.64 -16.34
CA PRO A 112 -17.04 -4.74 -17.20
C PRO A 112 -16.02 -5.04 -18.31
N ILE A 113 -16.01 -6.30 -18.75
CA ILE A 113 -15.32 -6.72 -19.99
C ILE A 113 -16.13 -6.25 -21.23
N THR A 114 -17.46 -6.23 -21.12
CA THR A 114 -18.37 -5.79 -22.18
C THR A 114 -19.53 -4.99 -21.60
N GLY A 115 -19.91 -3.90 -22.26
CA GLY A 115 -20.96 -3.00 -21.77
C GLY A 115 -20.42 -2.01 -20.72
N ASN A 116 -21.32 -1.43 -19.93
CA ASN A 116 -20.99 -0.37 -18.96
C ASN A 116 -21.36 -0.69 -17.51
N GLU A 117 -22.06 -1.80 -17.26
CA GLU A 117 -22.50 -2.17 -15.92
C GLU A 117 -21.34 -2.77 -15.12
N PRO A 118 -21.06 -2.28 -13.90
CA PRO A 118 -20.07 -2.89 -13.03
C PRO A 118 -20.39 -4.36 -12.72
N LYS A 119 -19.34 -5.16 -12.48
CA LYS A 119 -19.45 -6.57 -12.10
C LYS A 119 -18.64 -6.89 -10.82
N ASP A 120 -18.30 -8.14 -10.61
CA ASP A 120 -17.28 -8.60 -9.66
C ASP A 120 -15.91 -7.94 -9.92
N TYR A 121 -15.09 -7.82 -8.87
CA TYR A 121 -13.76 -7.23 -8.98
C TYR A 121 -12.79 -8.19 -9.67
N ASP A 122 -12.21 -7.73 -10.77
CA ASP A 122 -11.17 -8.44 -11.52
C ASP A 122 -9.83 -7.73 -11.36
N ILE A 123 -8.73 -8.42 -11.63
CA ILE A 123 -7.41 -7.80 -11.81
C ILE A 123 -7.23 -7.34 -13.26
N TRP A 124 -6.88 -6.08 -13.40
CA TRP A 124 -6.60 -5.40 -14.66
C TRP A 124 -5.14 -4.93 -14.71
N VAL A 125 -4.62 -4.74 -15.91
CA VAL A 125 -3.28 -4.19 -16.14
C VAL A 125 -3.31 -3.06 -17.15
N THR A 126 -2.55 -2.00 -16.88
CA THR A 126 -2.22 -0.95 -17.84
C THR A 126 -0.71 -0.91 -18.07
N GLU A 127 -0.30 -0.53 -19.28
CA GLU A 127 1.10 -0.47 -19.70
C GLU A 127 1.54 0.99 -19.86
N ASN A 128 2.71 1.33 -19.34
CA ASN A 128 3.31 2.64 -19.53
C ASN A 128 3.93 2.71 -20.93
N ILE A 129 3.35 3.53 -21.79
CA ILE A 129 3.80 3.79 -23.15
C ILE A 129 4.28 5.24 -23.21
N ASN A 130 5.59 5.43 -23.09
CA ASN A 130 6.25 6.74 -23.15
C ASN A 130 5.67 7.76 -22.13
N GLY A 131 5.49 7.32 -20.88
CA GLY A 131 4.98 8.15 -19.78
C GLY A 131 3.46 8.22 -19.69
N ASN A 132 2.73 7.54 -20.58
CA ASN A 132 1.27 7.49 -20.56
C ASN A 132 0.79 6.07 -20.31
N TRP A 133 -0.17 5.90 -19.40
CA TRP A 133 -0.84 4.62 -19.19
C TRP A 133 -1.79 4.31 -20.33
N SER A 134 -1.71 3.09 -20.86
CA SER A 134 -2.62 2.59 -21.88
C SER A 134 -4.02 2.33 -21.31
N GLU A 135 -4.98 2.07 -22.21
CA GLU A 135 -6.26 1.48 -21.81
C GLU A 135 -6.05 0.18 -21.01
N PRO A 136 -6.72 0.01 -19.85
CA PRO A 136 -6.58 -1.20 -19.05
C PRO A 136 -7.10 -2.46 -19.75
N LYS A 137 -6.40 -3.56 -19.54
CA LYS A 137 -6.71 -4.87 -20.09
C LYS A 137 -6.99 -5.86 -18.96
N ASN A 138 -8.08 -6.62 -19.10
CA ASN A 138 -8.41 -7.71 -18.19
C ASN A 138 -7.38 -8.84 -18.33
N LEU A 139 -6.96 -9.44 -17.22
CA LEU A 139 -5.95 -10.51 -17.24
C LEU A 139 -6.48 -11.90 -17.62
N GLY A 140 -7.79 -12.02 -17.82
CA GLY A 140 -8.44 -13.20 -18.35
C GLY A 140 -8.58 -14.35 -17.34
N VAL A 141 -9.19 -15.43 -17.81
CA VAL A 141 -9.80 -16.49 -16.98
C VAL A 141 -8.83 -17.34 -16.14
N ASN A 142 -7.53 -17.19 -16.35
CA ASN A 142 -6.53 -17.88 -15.55
C ASN A 142 -6.28 -17.18 -14.21
N ILE A 143 -6.62 -15.89 -14.14
CA ILE A 143 -6.54 -15.05 -12.94
C ILE A 143 -7.96 -14.69 -12.51
N ASN A 144 -8.74 -14.10 -13.41
CA ASN A 144 -10.05 -13.53 -13.08
C ASN A 144 -11.16 -14.57 -13.23
N THR A 145 -12.07 -14.64 -12.26
CA THR A 145 -13.12 -15.66 -12.24
C THR A 145 -14.52 -15.05 -12.21
N LYS A 146 -15.44 -15.65 -11.44
CA LYS A 146 -16.73 -15.04 -11.08
C LYS A 146 -16.74 -14.58 -9.62
N ALA A 147 -15.69 -14.93 -8.88
CA ALA A 147 -15.44 -14.41 -7.55
C ALA A 147 -14.71 -13.06 -7.68
N ASN A 148 -14.43 -12.42 -6.55
CA ASN A 148 -13.60 -11.24 -6.55
C ASN A 148 -12.12 -11.60 -6.45
N GLU A 149 -11.29 -10.89 -7.21
CA GLU A 149 -9.84 -10.92 -7.15
C GLU A 149 -9.26 -9.53 -6.83
N PHE A 150 -8.40 -9.50 -5.81
CA PHE A 150 -7.92 -8.28 -5.16
C PHE A 150 -6.40 -8.28 -4.98
N TYR A 151 -5.86 -7.10 -4.72
CA TYR A 151 -4.50 -6.84 -4.27
C TYR A 151 -3.41 -7.57 -5.07
N PRO A 152 -3.24 -7.23 -6.36
CA PRO A 152 -2.19 -7.81 -7.17
C PRO A 152 -0.79 -7.46 -6.63
N SER A 153 0.14 -8.41 -6.72
CA SER A 153 1.56 -8.19 -6.44
C SER A 153 2.41 -9.01 -7.41
N VAL A 154 3.37 -8.36 -8.07
CA VAL A 154 4.07 -8.95 -9.23
C VAL A 154 5.55 -9.14 -8.93
N ALA A 155 6.02 -10.37 -9.09
CA ALA A 155 7.43 -10.72 -8.99
C ALA A 155 8.21 -10.38 -10.28
N ALA A 156 9.53 -10.31 -10.19
CA ALA A 156 10.41 -9.96 -11.31
C ALA A 156 10.39 -10.99 -12.46
N ASN A 157 10.04 -12.25 -12.16
CA ASN A 157 9.81 -13.27 -13.18
C ASN A 157 8.41 -13.21 -13.82
N GLY A 158 7.58 -12.25 -13.40
CA GLY A 158 6.22 -12.04 -13.90
C GLY A 158 5.15 -12.82 -13.15
N ASN A 159 5.48 -13.67 -12.16
CA ASN A 159 4.47 -14.34 -11.35
C ASN A 159 3.59 -13.29 -10.66
N LEU A 160 2.28 -13.52 -10.68
CA LEU A 160 1.29 -12.66 -10.04
C LEU A 160 0.76 -13.36 -8.80
N TYR A 161 0.86 -12.67 -7.67
CA TYR A 161 0.24 -13.02 -6.40
C TYR A 161 -0.96 -12.12 -6.19
N PHE A 162 -2.04 -12.66 -5.62
CA PHE A 162 -3.27 -11.91 -5.40
C PHE A 162 -4.17 -12.59 -4.37
N THR A 163 -5.13 -11.85 -3.83
CA THR A 163 -6.18 -12.37 -2.96
C THR A 163 -7.39 -12.76 -3.80
N ALA A 164 -8.05 -13.87 -3.47
CA ALA A 164 -9.32 -14.22 -4.10
C ALA A 164 -10.31 -14.85 -3.12
N GLU A 165 -11.61 -14.61 -3.38
CA GLU A 165 -12.75 -15.12 -2.62
C GLU A 165 -13.33 -16.39 -3.25
N TYR A 166 -12.49 -17.38 -3.60
CA TYR A 166 -12.99 -18.59 -4.26
C TYR A 166 -13.78 -19.48 -3.30
N ASP A 167 -14.97 -19.93 -3.74
CA ASP A 167 -15.85 -20.86 -2.99
C ASP A 167 -15.17 -22.14 -2.47
N LYS A 168 -14.07 -22.56 -3.12
CA LYS A 168 -13.31 -23.78 -2.80
C LYS A 168 -11.86 -23.50 -2.42
N GLY A 169 -11.59 -22.31 -1.88
CA GLY A 169 -10.31 -21.96 -1.29
C GLY A 169 -10.03 -22.71 0.02
N PRO A 170 -8.76 -22.73 0.49
CA PRO A 170 -8.42 -23.23 1.82
C PRO A 170 -9.21 -22.56 2.96
N GLY A 171 -9.44 -21.25 2.87
CA GLY A 171 -10.04 -20.43 3.93
C GLY A 171 -11.29 -19.66 3.49
N LYS A 172 -11.38 -18.42 3.96
CA LYS A 172 -12.46 -17.46 3.65
C LYS A 172 -12.08 -16.51 2.53
N GLU A 173 -10.85 -16.04 2.59
CA GLU A 173 -10.12 -15.33 1.55
C GLU A 173 -8.72 -15.93 1.57
N ASP A 174 -8.16 -16.18 0.39
CA ASP A 174 -6.88 -16.87 0.28
C ASP A 174 -5.95 -16.13 -0.68
N ILE A 175 -4.65 -16.33 -0.46
CA ILE A 175 -3.60 -15.83 -1.34
C ILE A 175 -3.30 -16.88 -2.40
N TYR A 176 -3.39 -16.47 -3.65
CA TYR A 176 -3.13 -17.27 -4.84
C TYR A 176 -1.88 -16.79 -5.56
N VAL A 177 -1.30 -17.70 -6.35
CA VAL A 177 -0.25 -17.39 -7.32
C VAL A 177 -0.64 -17.91 -8.70
N SER A 178 -0.48 -17.07 -9.71
CA SER A 178 -0.46 -17.46 -11.12
C SER A 178 0.95 -17.28 -11.68
N ARG A 179 1.48 -18.33 -12.33
CA ARG A 179 2.85 -18.32 -12.85
C ARG A 179 2.87 -17.72 -14.24
N TRP A 180 3.88 -16.90 -14.52
CA TRP A 180 4.11 -16.40 -15.87
C TRP A 180 5.04 -17.35 -16.63
N ILE A 181 4.49 -18.08 -17.60
CA ILE A 181 5.21 -19.10 -18.35
C ILE A 181 4.94 -18.90 -19.84
N ASN A 182 5.99 -18.76 -20.65
CA ASN A 182 5.90 -18.65 -22.11
C ASN A 182 4.94 -17.55 -22.60
N GLY A 183 4.89 -16.41 -21.89
CA GLY A 183 4.08 -15.26 -22.28
C GLY A 183 2.61 -15.31 -21.84
N SER A 184 2.23 -16.24 -20.97
CA SER A 184 0.89 -16.30 -20.39
C SER A 184 0.89 -16.69 -18.92
N PHE A 185 -0.16 -16.26 -18.22
CA PHE A 185 -0.45 -16.67 -16.86
C PHE A 185 -1.00 -18.09 -16.85
N THR A 186 -0.50 -18.95 -15.96
CA THR A 186 -1.10 -20.26 -15.68
C THR A 186 -2.41 -20.09 -14.93
N LYS A 187 -3.24 -21.14 -14.89
CA LYS A 187 -4.33 -21.19 -13.91
C LYS A 187 -3.76 -20.97 -12.50
N SER A 188 -4.40 -20.09 -11.73
CA SER A 188 -4.00 -19.76 -10.37
C SER A 188 -4.10 -20.96 -9.42
N ALA A 189 -3.24 -20.99 -8.41
CA ALA A 189 -3.24 -21.98 -7.34
C ALA A 189 -3.07 -21.29 -5.99
N ALA A 190 -3.79 -21.75 -4.97
CA ALA A 190 -3.62 -21.23 -3.62
C ALA A 190 -2.20 -21.51 -3.12
N LEU A 191 -1.63 -20.58 -2.37
CA LEU A 191 -0.42 -20.87 -1.59
C LEU A 191 -0.74 -21.91 -0.51
N ASP A 192 0.29 -22.61 -0.05
CA ASP A 192 0.15 -23.70 0.92
C ASP A 192 -0.14 -23.18 2.33
N SER A 193 -0.23 -24.11 3.29
CA SER A 193 -0.59 -23.80 4.68
C SER A 193 0.49 -23.07 5.47
N ALA A 194 1.66 -22.78 4.88
CA ALA A 194 2.59 -21.83 5.47
C ALA A 194 2.06 -20.39 5.36
N ILE A 195 1.23 -20.13 4.33
CA ILE A 195 0.66 -18.83 4.01
C ILE A 195 -0.84 -18.80 4.31
N ASN A 196 -1.63 -19.70 3.72
CA ASN A 196 -3.09 -19.72 3.92
C ASN A 196 -3.48 -20.56 5.13
N SER A 197 -4.63 -20.26 5.73
CA SER A 197 -5.22 -21.00 6.83
C SER A 197 -6.73 -21.19 6.62
N ASP A 198 -7.45 -21.67 7.64
CA ASP A 198 -8.91 -21.80 7.58
C ASP A 198 -9.63 -20.43 7.73
N PHE A 199 -8.87 -19.33 7.83
CA PHE A 199 -9.35 -17.99 8.15
C PHE A 199 -9.28 -17.05 6.92
N TRP A 200 -9.11 -15.74 7.15
CA TRP A 200 -8.95 -14.75 6.09
C TRP A 200 -7.47 -14.45 5.91
N GLU A 201 -6.96 -14.62 4.69
CA GLU A 201 -5.64 -14.20 4.25
C GLU A 201 -5.75 -13.31 3.02
N PHE A 202 -5.39 -12.04 3.17
CA PHE A 202 -5.67 -11.02 2.18
C PHE A 202 -4.58 -9.93 2.10
N ASN A 203 -4.59 -9.18 1.00
CA ASN A 203 -3.63 -8.12 0.68
C ASN A 203 -2.16 -8.56 0.81
N ALA A 204 -1.68 -9.39 -0.10
CA ALA A 204 -0.31 -9.89 -0.08
C ALA A 204 0.66 -9.06 -0.95
N PHE A 205 1.75 -8.60 -0.36
CA PHE A 205 2.93 -8.11 -1.06
C PHE A 205 3.98 -9.21 -1.13
N VAL A 206 4.40 -9.58 -2.34
CA VAL A 206 5.57 -10.45 -2.56
C VAL A 206 6.77 -9.62 -2.96
N SER A 207 7.96 -9.96 -2.45
CA SER A 207 9.19 -9.31 -2.91
C SER A 207 9.47 -9.64 -4.39
N PRO A 208 10.13 -8.75 -5.16
CA PRO A 208 10.40 -9.00 -6.58
C PRO A 208 11.17 -10.30 -6.86
N ASP A 209 12.04 -10.72 -5.95
CA ASP A 209 12.80 -11.97 -6.02
C ASP A 209 12.07 -13.18 -5.39
N GLU A 210 10.83 -12.99 -4.95
CA GLU A 210 9.98 -13.96 -4.26
C GLU A 210 10.63 -14.60 -3.01
N THR A 211 11.48 -13.88 -2.30
CA THR A 211 12.15 -14.37 -1.08
C THR A 211 11.35 -14.15 0.20
N PHE A 212 10.47 -13.14 0.22
CA PHE A 212 9.53 -12.89 1.31
C PHE A 212 8.15 -12.48 0.81
N ILE A 213 7.15 -12.69 1.65
CA ILE A 213 5.77 -12.24 1.44
C ILE A 213 5.23 -11.65 2.74
N ILE A 214 4.59 -10.49 2.65
CA ILE A 214 3.88 -9.85 3.76
C ILE A 214 2.40 -9.81 3.39
N PHE A 215 1.53 -10.22 4.29
CA PHE A 215 0.09 -10.25 4.04
C PHE A 215 -0.70 -9.99 5.31
N THR A 216 -1.98 -9.72 5.16
CA THR A 216 -2.91 -9.55 6.28
C THR A 216 -3.59 -10.86 6.59
N SER A 217 -3.75 -11.21 7.86
CA SER A 217 -4.63 -12.28 8.28
C SER A 217 -5.49 -11.89 9.47
N TYR A 218 -6.75 -12.34 9.47
CA TYR A 218 -7.70 -12.13 10.54
C TYR A 218 -8.20 -13.47 11.07
N GLY A 219 -8.11 -13.71 12.38
CA GLY A 219 -8.60 -14.92 13.05
C GLY A 219 -7.53 -15.96 13.41
N ARG A 220 -6.26 -15.75 13.02
CA ARG A 220 -5.14 -16.57 13.51
C ARG A 220 -5.02 -16.50 15.03
N LYS A 221 -4.41 -17.53 15.63
CA LYS A 221 -4.33 -17.66 17.10
C LYS A 221 -3.60 -16.49 17.76
N ASP A 222 -2.64 -15.91 17.08
CA ASP A 222 -1.79 -14.79 17.50
C ASP A 222 -2.25 -13.43 16.96
N ASP A 223 -3.46 -13.35 16.37
CA ASP A 223 -4.10 -12.10 15.95
C ASP A 223 -4.34 -11.15 17.15
N MET A 224 -3.88 -9.90 17.01
CA MET A 224 -3.96 -8.82 17.98
C MET A 224 -5.26 -8.00 17.86
N GLY A 225 -5.97 -8.13 16.73
CA GLY A 225 -7.35 -7.70 16.58
C GLY A 225 -7.64 -6.96 15.27
N GLY A 226 -8.74 -7.33 14.62
CA GLY A 226 -9.26 -6.64 13.44
C GLY A 226 -8.56 -7.01 12.13
N GLY A 227 -7.45 -7.74 12.18
CA GLY A 227 -6.64 -8.18 11.04
C GLY A 227 -5.22 -7.63 11.16
N ASP A 228 -4.25 -8.52 11.05
CA ASP A 228 -2.85 -8.28 11.39
C ASP A 228 -1.93 -8.58 10.20
N LEU A 229 -0.81 -7.88 10.09
CA LEU A 229 0.25 -8.19 9.14
C LEU A 229 1.12 -9.38 9.61
N TYR A 230 1.38 -10.31 8.69
CA TYR A 230 2.24 -11.47 8.87
C TYR A 230 3.34 -11.48 7.81
N LEU A 231 4.52 -11.98 8.18
CA LEU A 231 5.66 -12.18 7.29
C LEU A 231 5.96 -13.67 7.15
N SER A 232 6.12 -14.14 5.90
CA SER A 232 6.73 -15.43 5.60
C SER A 232 7.94 -15.23 4.69
N VAL A 233 8.95 -16.08 4.90
CA VAL A 233 10.19 -16.10 4.12
C VAL A 233 10.36 -17.48 3.50
N LYS A 234 11.01 -17.54 2.33
CA LYS A 234 11.42 -18.83 1.75
C LYS A 234 12.67 -19.38 2.43
N ASP A 235 12.71 -20.71 2.58
CA ASP A 235 13.93 -21.42 2.96
C ASP A 235 14.87 -21.66 1.76
N ALA A 236 16.01 -22.30 2.02
CA ALA A 236 16.99 -22.66 1.01
C ALA A 236 16.47 -23.63 -0.08
N LYS A 237 15.28 -24.22 0.10
CA LYS A 237 14.60 -25.09 -0.87
C LYS A 237 13.47 -24.36 -1.61
N ASN A 238 13.39 -23.03 -1.49
CA ASN A 238 12.33 -22.19 -2.06
C ASN A 238 10.92 -22.51 -1.54
N GLN A 239 10.80 -22.99 -0.30
CA GLN A 239 9.52 -23.26 0.36
C GLN A 239 9.18 -22.16 1.34
N TRP A 240 7.95 -21.64 1.27
CA TRP A 240 7.44 -20.70 2.27
C TRP A 240 7.48 -21.33 3.65
N GLN A 241 7.99 -20.58 4.63
CA GLN A 241 7.99 -21.00 6.04
C GLN A 241 6.74 -20.48 6.74
N PRO A 242 6.28 -21.11 7.84
CA PRO A 242 5.10 -20.63 8.57
C PRO A 242 5.17 -19.14 8.88
N ALA A 243 4.14 -18.40 8.49
CA ALA A 243 4.14 -16.95 8.65
C ALA A 243 4.12 -16.53 10.13
N GLN A 244 4.81 -15.43 10.42
CA GLN A 244 4.99 -14.87 11.75
C GLN A 244 4.26 -13.53 11.86
N ASN A 245 3.51 -13.31 12.94
CA ASN A 245 2.84 -12.04 13.22
C ASN A 245 3.86 -10.91 13.41
N LEU A 246 3.65 -9.77 12.74
CA LEU A 246 4.51 -8.59 12.83
C LEU A 246 4.09 -7.69 14.01
N VAL A 247 4.30 -8.18 15.23
CA VAL A 247 3.89 -7.53 16.50
C VAL A 247 4.37 -6.07 16.63
N LEU A 248 5.55 -5.74 16.08
CA LEU A 248 6.06 -4.35 16.10
C LEU A 248 5.15 -3.37 15.35
N ILE A 249 4.46 -3.86 14.33
CA ILE A 249 3.64 -3.06 13.44
C ILE A 249 2.19 -3.09 13.90
N ASN A 250 1.65 -4.28 14.18
CA ASN A 250 0.23 -4.50 14.40
C ASN A 250 -0.34 -3.75 15.62
N SER A 251 -1.62 -3.42 15.53
CA SER A 251 -2.43 -2.74 16.53
C SER A 251 -3.62 -3.62 16.94
N THR A 252 -4.56 -3.08 17.71
CA THR A 252 -5.82 -3.80 18.04
C THR A 252 -6.93 -3.49 17.03
N LYS A 253 -6.59 -2.92 15.89
CA LYS A 253 -7.47 -2.50 14.80
C LYS A 253 -6.93 -3.13 13.52
N LEU A 254 -7.74 -3.13 12.46
CA LEU A 254 -7.32 -3.64 11.16
C LEU A 254 -6.05 -2.93 10.65
N ASP A 255 -4.99 -3.71 10.42
CA ASP A 255 -3.71 -3.35 9.83
C ASP A 255 -3.46 -4.22 8.59
N TYR A 256 -3.29 -3.59 7.43
CA TYR A 256 -3.40 -4.30 6.16
C TYR A 256 -2.73 -3.56 5.00
N CYS A 257 -2.88 -4.04 3.76
CA CYS A 257 -2.30 -3.44 2.55
C CYS A 257 -0.78 -3.13 2.66
N PRO A 258 0.08 -4.13 2.93
CA PRO A 258 1.52 -3.91 2.98
C PRO A 258 2.08 -3.59 1.60
N PHE A 259 3.06 -2.68 1.55
CA PHE A 259 3.85 -2.35 0.36
C PHE A 259 5.28 -2.02 0.78
N VAL A 260 6.27 -2.75 0.24
CA VAL A 260 7.69 -2.46 0.49
C VAL A 260 8.30 -1.77 -0.73
N THR A 261 9.06 -0.70 -0.50
CA THR A 261 9.76 0.02 -1.57
C THR A 261 10.79 -0.86 -2.28
N ALA A 262 11.07 -0.54 -3.55
CA ALA A 262 12.03 -1.30 -4.37
C ALA A 262 13.45 -1.35 -3.78
N ASP A 263 13.84 -0.35 -2.98
CA ASP A 263 15.12 -0.31 -2.27
C ASP A 263 15.11 -1.07 -0.93
N LEU A 264 14.00 -1.72 -0.58
CA LEU A 264 13.76 -2.50 0.63
C LEU A 264 13.97 -1.73 1.94
N LYS A 265 13.84 -0.40 1.91
CA LYS A 265 14.06 0.44 3.11
C LYS A 265 12.81 0.76 3.88
N THR A 266 11.68 0.93 3.19
CA THR A 266 10.44 1.38 3.82
C THR A 266 9.34 0.38 3.54
N LEU A 267 8.65 -0.02 4.61
CA LEU A 267 7.37 -0.67 4.54
C LEU A 267 6.28 0.37 4.79
N TYR A 268 5.34 0.43 3.86
CA TYR A 268 4.08 1.12 3.99
C TYR A 268 2.96 0.12 4.29
N PHE A 269 1.96 0.54 5.04
CA PHE A 269 0.77 -0.25 5.28
C PHE A 269 -0.41 0.66 5.64
N THR A 270 -1.62 0.17 5.46
CA THR A 270 -2.84 0.85 5.90
C THR A 270 -3.22 0.40 7.29
N SER A 271 -3.68 1.33 8.13
CA SER A 271 -4.16 1.02 9.47
C SER A 271 -5.37 1.86 9.84
N LYS A 272 -6.31 1.24 10.56
CA LYS A 272 -7.42 1.95 11.24
C LYS A 272 -7.09 2.33 12.68
N ARG A 273 -5.82 2.28 13.08
CA ARG A 273 -5.39 2.63 14.43
C ARG A 273 -5.74 4.08 14.75
N HIS A 274 -6.18 4.28 15.99
CA HIS A 274 -6.55 5.60 16.51
C HIS A 274 -6.45 5.61 18.02
N ASN A 275 -6.25 6.80 18.58
CA ASN A 275 -6.26 7.04 20.02
C ASN A 275 -7.56 7.73 20.48
N LEU A 276 -8.60 7.71 19.65
CA LEU A 276 -9.90 8.29 20.01
C LEU A 276 -10.55 7.49 21.14
N PRO A 277 -11.11 8.17 22.16
CA PRO A 277 -11.78 7.49 23.25
C PRO A 277 -13.12 6.93 22.80
N SER A 278 -13.59 5.86 23.44
CA SER A 278 -14.92 5.29 23.19
C SER A 278 -16.06 6.19 23.67
N SER A 279 -15.78 7.15 24.55
CA SER A 279 -16.67 8.24 24.95
C SER A 279 -15.87 9.47 25.37
N TYR A 280 -16.43 10.65 25.14
CA TYR A 280 -15.79 11.91 25.53
C TYR A 280 -16.30 12.39 26.90
N ALA A 281 -15.47 13.17 27.59
CA ALA A 281 -15.86 13.83 28.83
C ALA A 281 -16.98 14.85 28.58
N LYS A 282 -17.77 15.17 29.62
CA LYS A 282 -18.94 16.06 29.50
C LYS A 282 -18.60 17.50 29.07
N ASP A 283 -17.36 17.90 29.26
CA ASP A 283 -16.82 19.23 28.97
C ASP A 283 -16.10 19.32 27.62
N VAL A 284 -16.07 18.24 26.83
CA VAL A 284 -15.56 18.30 25.45
C VAL A 284 -16.35 19.33 24.64
N THR A 285 -15.67 20.20 23.90
CA THR A 285 -16.35 21.17 23.04
C THR A 285 -16.68 20.57 21.69
N PHE A 286 -17.64 21.17 20.99
CA PHE A 286 -17.97 20.77 19.63
C PHE A 286 -16.76 20.91 18.69
N GLU A 287 -15.95 21.96 18.86
CA GLU A 287 -14.73 22.20 18.07
C GLU A 287 -13.68 21.11 18.31
N GLU A 288 -13.57 20.59 19.52
CA GLU A 288 -12.68 19.45 19.83
C GLU A 288 -13.14 18.18 19.11
N LEU A 289 -14.44 17.90 19.08
CA LEU A 289 -15.01 16.78 18.35
C LEU A 289 -14.80 16.93 16.83
N VAL A 290 -14.99 18.14 16.29
CA VAL A 290 -14.76 18.44 14.87
C VAL A 290 -13.29 18.29 14.50
N ARG A 291 -12.35 18.66 15.39
CA ARG A 291 -10.92 18.41 15.17
C ARG A 291 -10.58 16.92 15.17
N ALA A 292 -11.12 16.15 16.11
CA ALA A 292 -10.94 14.71 16.16
C ALA A 292 -11.50 14.03 14.89
N TYR A 293 -12.65 14.50 14.40
CA TYR A 293 -13.28 13.98 13.19
C TYR A 293 -12.50 14.33 11.90
N ASN A 294 -11.94 15.53 11.82
CA ASN A 294 -11.25 16.03 10.63
C ASN A 294 -9.72 15.85 10.65
N GLY A 295 -9.19 15.09 11.61
CA GLY A 295 -7.78 14.71 11.63
C GLY A 295 -7.53 13.36 10.97
N ALA A 296 -6.26 13.08 10.69
CA ALA A 296 -5.79 11.70 10.52
C ALA A 296 -6.00 10.91 11.82
N SER A 297 -5.99 9.58 11.73
CA SER A 297 -6.25 8.67 12.84
C SER A 297 -7.62 8.89 13.49
N ASN A 298 -8.61 9.29 12.71
CA ASN A 298 -10.00 9.44 13.15
C ASN A 298 -10.77 8.09 13.15
N GLY A 299 -10.07 6.98 12.83
CA GLY A 299 -10.64 5.64 12.68
C GLY A 299 -10.92 5.24 11.24
N SER A 300 -10.76 6.16 10.28
CA SER A 300 -10.65 5.86 8.86
C SER A 300 -9.32 5.18 8.51
N ASP A 301 -9.20 4.80 7.25
CA ASP A 301 -7.97 4.26 6.70
C ASP A 301 -6.91 5.35 6.55
N ASP A 302 -5.76 5.14 7.20
CA ASP A 302 -4.57 5.97 7.04
C ASP A 302 -3.38 5.12 6.58
N ILE A 303 -2.47 5.72 5.83
CA ILE A 303 -1.21 5.10 5.44
C ILE A 303 -0.14 5.41 6.49
N TYR A 304 0.58 4.37 6.90
CA TYR A 304 1.71 4.42 7.82
C TYR A 304 3.00 3.99 7.12
N GLU A 305 4.14 4.51 7.61
CA GLU A 305 5.48 4.12 7.19
C GLU A 305 6.32 3.64 8.38
N ILE A 306 7.18 2.65 8.13
CA ILE A 306 8.19 2.17 9.06
C ILE A 306 9.45 1.72 8.30
N ASN A 307 10.61 1.85 8.95
CA ASN A 307 11.86 1.27 8.45
C ASN A 307 11.73 -0.26 8.37
N PHE A 308 11.90 -0.81 7.17
CA PHE A 308 11.68 -2.24 6.93
C PHE A 308 12.76 -3.14 7.55
N GLU A 309 14.00 -2.66 7.66
CA GLU A 309 15.06 -3.41 8.36
C GLU A 309 14.70 -3.65 9.83
N LYS A 310 14.07 -2.66 10.49
CA LYS A 310 13.60 -2.82 11.88
C LYS A 310 12.52 -3.89 12.02
N VAL A 311 11.61 -3.97 11.05
CA VAL A 311 10.59 -5.01 10.99
C VAL A 311 11.25 -6.39 10.91
N LEU A 312 12.19 -6.58 9.99
CA LEU A 312 12.95 -7.83 9.83
C LEU A 312 13.78 -8.20 11.07
N GLU A 313 14.37 -7.22 11.75
CA GLU A 313 15.10 -7.44 13.01
C GLU A 313 14.17 -7.93 14.12
N SER A 314 12.95 -7.38 14.19
CA SER A 314 11.96 -7.74 15.19
C SER A 314 11.36 -9.14 15.00
N SER A 315 11.22 -9.59 13.75
CA SER A 315 10.62 -10.90 13.44
C SER A 315 11.60 -12.08 13.62
N ARG A 316 12.89 -11.81 13.79
CA ARG A 316 13.92 -12.85 13.98
C ARG A 316 14.06 -13.35 15.43
N LYS A 317 13.34 -12.75 16.37
CA LYS A 317 13.41 -13.07 17.81
C LYS A 317 12.35 -14.08 18.22
#